data_AF-A0A9D3WUR4-F1
#
_entry.id   AF-A0A9D3WUR4-F1
#
_cell.length_a   1.000
_cell.length_b   1.000
_cell.length_c   1.000
_cell.angle_alpha   90.00
_cell.angle_beta   90.00
_cell.angle_gamma   90.00
#
_symmetry.space_group_name_H-M   'P 1'
#
loop_
_entity.id
_entity.type
_entity.pdbx_description
1 polymer ?
#
loop_
_entity_poly.entity_id
_entity_poly.type
_entity_poly.pdbx_seq_one_letter_code
_entity_poly.pdbx_strand_id
1 'polypeptide(L)'
;AKYPDIVTLPEGPSGDYLVIRSPELSGFELMIVWKIYVDEEGRVTPVLDLLPRIPVQAVQDKQAAVENGPQCFRNMLLLLGIEASIESLIKSVGMKK
;
A
#
# COMPACT_ATOMS: atom_id res chain seq x y z
N ALA A 1 1.21 6.16 -16.97
CA ALA A 1 1.08 5.21 -15.85
C ALA A 1 -0.30 4.56 -15.89
N LYS A 2 -0.47 3.33 -15.39
CA LYS A 2 -1.75 2.60 -15.41
C LYS A 2 -2.83 3.23 -14.51
N TYR A 3 -2.42 3.89 -13.42
CA TYR A 3 -3.30 4.47 -12.40
C TYR A 3 -2.83 5.88 -11.97
N PRO A 4 -2.84 6.88 -12.88
CA PRO A 4 -2.25 8.19 -12.61
C PRO A 4 -2.94 8.98 -11.49
N ASP A 5 -4.25 8.77 -11.30
CA ASP A 5 -5.04 9.51 -10.30
C ASP A 5 -5.08 8.83 -8.92
N ILE A 6 -4.59 7.60 -8.83
CA ILE A 6 -4.67 6.76 -7.62
C ILE A 6 -3.28 6.51 -7.04
N VAL A 7 -2.27 6.29 -7.89
CA VAL A 7 -0.92 5.89 -7.48
C VAL A 7 0.06 7.02 -7.72
N THR A 8 0.83 7.36 -6.69
CA THR A 8 1.94 8.31 -6.79
C THR A 8 3.23 7.64 -6.30
N LEU A 9 4.34 7.99 -6.95
CA LEU A 9 5.70 7.66 -6.52
C LEU A 9 6.41 8.96 -6.13
N PRO A 10 6.32 9.42 -4.86
CA PRO A 10 6.81 10.75 -4.51
C PRO A 10 8.31 10.94 -4.71
N GLU A 11 9.07 9.86 -4.56
CA GLU A 11 10.53 9.83 -4.79
C GLU A 11 10.89 9.26 -6.16
N GLY A 12 9.90 9.10 -7.04
CA GLY A 12 10.05 8.49 -8.35
C GLY A 12 10.28 6.96 -8.30
N PRO A 13 10.72 6.35 -9.40
CA PRO A 13 10.84 4.89 -9.52
C PRO A 13 11.86 4.23 -8.60
N SER A 14 12.78 5.01 -8.02
CA SER A 14 13.84 4.53 -7.13
C SER A 14 13.53 4.72 -5.65
N GLY A 15 12.37 5.28 -5.30
CA GLY A 15 11.91 5.42 -3.92
C GLY A 15 11.71 4.07 -3.23
N ASP A 16 11.58 4.09 -1.91
CA ASP A 16 11.29 2.90 -1.09
C ASP A 16 9.80 2.80 -0.69
N TYR A 17 8.96 3.65 -1.28
CA TYR A 17 7.52 3.59 -1.07
C TYR A 17 6.71 4.14 -2.26
N LEU A 18 5.44 3.74 -2.28
CA LEU A 18 4.42 4.33 -3.13
C LEU A 18 3.22 4.74 -2.27
N VAL A 19 2.45 5.69 -2.78
CA VAL A 19 1.23 6.16 -2.13
C VAL A 19 0.02 5.85 -3.01
N ILE A 20 -0.99 5.25 -2.39
CA ILE A 20 -2.31 4.99 -2.98
C ILE A 20 -3.30 5.93 -2.31
N ARG A 21 -4.01 6.72 -3.12
CA ARG A 21 -5.02 7.68 -2.67
C ARG A 21 -6.32 7.45 -3.43
N SER A 22 -7.44 7.55 -2.74
CA SER A 22 -8.73 7.57 -3.42
C SER A 22 -9.01 9.00 -3.92
N PRO A 23 -9.37 9.19 -5.19
CA PRO A 23 -9.87 10.48 -5.66
C PRO A 23 -11.14 10.93 -4.93
N GLU A 24 -11.90 9.98 -4.36
CA GLU A 24 -13.20 10.24 -3.72
C GLU A 24 -13.09 10.41 -2.20
N LEU A 25 -12.08 9.82 -1.56
CA LEU A 25 -11.88 9.89 -0.10
C LEU A 25 -10.70 10.81 0.23
N SER A 26 -10.97 12.10 0.37
CA SER A 26 -9.97 13.08 0.78
C SER A 26 -9.38 12.74 2.17
N GLY A 27 -8.06 12.84 2.27
CA GLY A 27 -7.31 12.61 3.52
C GLY A 27 -6.97 11.15 3.83
N PHE A 28 -7.59 10.15 3.18
CA PHE A 28 -7.23 8.75 3.38
C PHE A 28 -6.12 8.33 2.41
N GLU A 29 -4.97 7.93 2.94
CA GLU A 29 -3.84 7.47 2.16
C GLU A 29 -3.36 6.09 2.64
N LEU A 30 -2.95 5.27 1.70
CA LEU A 30 -2.30 3.98 1.96
C LEU A 30 -0.89 4.04 1.38
N MET A 31 0.11 3.81 2.22
CA MET A 31 1.48 3.77 1.77
C MET A 31 1.99 2.35 1.78
N ILE A 32 2.47 1.86 0.64
CA ILE A 32 3.23 0.61 0.60
C ILE A 32 4.69 0.99 0.70
N VAL A 33 5.35 0.53 1.75
CA VAL A 33 6.78 0.74 2.00
C VAL A 33 7.51 -0.58 1.77
N TRP A 34 8.75 -0.52 1.27
CA TRP A 34 9.55 -1.72 1.06
C TRP A 34 11.00 -1.55 1.44
N LYS A 35 11.62 -2.67 1.81
CA LYS A 35 13.07 -2.81 1.93
C LYS A 35 13.52 -4.05 1.18
N ILE A 36 14.67 -3.94 0.55
CA ILE A 36 15.31 -5.06 -0.14
C ILE A 36 16.49 -5.50 0.70
N TYR A 37 16.42 -6.70 1.25
CA TYR A 37 17.53 -7.33 1.95
C TYR A 37 18.30 -8.20 0.98
N VAL A 38 19.63 -8.11 1.04
CA VAL A 38 20.53 -9.00 0.30
C VAL A 38 21.40 -9.69 1.34
N ASP A 39 21.39 -11.02 1.37
CA ASP A 39 22.22 -11.79 2.28
C ASP A 39 23.65 -12.00 1.74
N GLU A 40 24.49 -12.67 2.53
CA GLU A 40 25.90 -12.92 2.18
C GLU A 40 26.05 -13.81 0.94
N GLU A 41 25.07 -14.67 0.68
CA GLU A 41 24.99 -15.51 -0.52
C GLU A 41 24.42 -14.77 -1.74
N GLY A 42 24.04 -13.49 -1.60
CA GLY A 42 23.47 -12.67 -2.66
C GLY A 42 21.99 -12.93 -2.94
N ARG A 43 21.27 -13.63 -2.05
CA ARG A 43 19.83 -13.83 -2.17
C ARG A 43 19.10 -12.54 -1.83
N VAL A 44 18.13 -12.19 -2.66
CA VAL A 44 17.35 -10.96 -2.53
C VAL A 44 16.01 -11.26 -1.90
N THR A 45 15.73 -10.65 -0.74
CA THR A 45 14.46 -10.77 -0.03
C THR A 45 13.77 -9.41 0.06
N PRO A 46 12.72 -9.17 -0.75
CA PRO A 46 11.90 -7.98 -0.60
C PRO A 46 10.95 -8.13 0.60
N VAL A 47 10.91 -7.11 1.45
CA VAL A 47 9.96 -7.02 2.56
C VAL A 47 9.10 -5.80 2.33
N LEU A 48 7.80 -6.01 2.17
CA LEU A 48 6.80 -4.96 1.95
C LEU A 48 5.88 -4.91 3.17
N ASP A 49 5.46 -3.71 3.55
CA ASP A 49 4.37 -3.52 4.52
C ASP A 49 3.47 -2.35 4.11
N LEU A 50 2.29 -2.29 4.71
CA LEU A 50 1.30 -1.25 4.47
C LEU A 50 1.20 -0.32 5.67
N LEU A 51 1.31 0.98 5.43
CA LEU A 51 1.12 2.03 6.41
C LEU A 51 -0.11 2.88 6.04
N PRO A 52 -1.27 2.67 6.70
CA PRO A 52 -2.41 3.56 6.57
C PRO A 52 -2.10 4.93 7.17
N ARG A 53 -2.28 5.99 6.41
CA ARG A 53 -2.23 7.38 6.89
C ARG A 53 -3.61 7.98 6.77
N ILE A 54 -4.17 8.37 7.90
CA ILE A 54 -5.47 9.02 7.98
C ILE A 54 -5.43 10.25 8.88
N PRO A 55 -6.27 11.26 8.62
CA PRO A 55 -6.40 12.40 9.49
C PRO A 55 -7.05 11.92 10.78
N VAL A 56 -6.56 12.40 11.94
CA VAL A 56 -7.04 12.01 13.27
C VAL A 56 -8.56 12.08 13.41
N GLN A 57 -9.18 13.03 12.71
CA GLN A 57 -10.62 13.28 12.70
C GLN A 57 -11.46 12.16 12.06
N ALA A 58 -10.87 11.38 11.14
CA ALA A 58 -11.54 10.30 10.40
C ALA A 58 -11.21 8.89 10.94
N VAL A 59 -10.47 8.81 12.05
CA VAL A 59 -10.01 7.54 12.65
C VAL A 59 -11.19 6.71 13.17
N GLN A 60 -12.20 7.35 13.78
CA GLN A 60 -13.34 6.63 14.37
C GLN A 60 -14.16 5.84 13.35
N ASP A 61 -14.43 6.41 12.18
CA ASP A 61 -15.22 5.75 11.13
C ASP A 61 -14.43 4.69 10.35
N LYS A 62 -13.09 4.75 10.39
CA LYS A 62 -12.19 3.89 9.60
C LYS A 62 -11.23 3.05 10.43
N GLN A 63 -11.48 2.93 11.74
CA GLN A 63 -10.62 2.25 12.71
C GLN A 63 -10.22 0.84 12.25
N ALA A 64 -11.19 0.05 11.78
CA ALA A 64 -10.95 -1.32 11.35
C ALA A 64 -9.98 -1.42 10.15
N ALA A 65 -10.01 -0.45 9.22
CA ALA A 65 -9.10 -0.42 8.09
C ALA A 65 -7.67 -0.06 8.50
N VAL A 66 -7.52 0.75 9.55
CA VAL A 66 -6.23 1.17 10.11
C VAL A 66 -5.58 0.02 10.88
N GLU A 67 -6.38 -0.65 11.71
CA GLU A 67 -5.91 -1.73 12.58
C GLU A 67 -5.64 -3.01 11.80
N ASN A 68 -6.54 -3.40 10.89
CA ASN A 68 -6.45 -4.68 10.20
C ASN A 68 -5.76 -4.57 8.84
N GLY A 69 -5.72 -3.39 8.23
CA GLY A 69 -5.17 -3.17 6.89
C GLY A 69 -3.77 -3.76 6.68
N PRO A 70 -2.80 -3.48 7.56
CA PRO A 70 -1.46 -4.04 7.46
C PRO A 70 -1.44 -5.57 7.46
N GLN A 71 -2.17 -6.20 8.39
CA GLN A 71 -2.21 -7.66 8.46
C GLN A 71 -2.92 -8.28 7.25
N CYS A 72 -4.00 -7.68 6.77
CA CYS A 72 -4.68 -8.12 5.56
C CYS A 72 -3.73 -8.04 4.34
N PHE A 73 -2.97 -6.97 4.21
CA PHE A 73 -1.99 -6.82 3.14
C PHE A 73 -0.89 -7.88 3.21
N ARG A 74 -0.34 -8.15 4.40
CA ARG A 74 0.64 -9.23 4.59
C ARG A 74 0.09 -10.60 4.21
N ASN A 75 -1.17 -10.89 4.55
CA ASN A 75 -1.82 -12.13 4.13
C ASN A 75 -1.98 -12.20 2.60
N MET A 76 -2.33 -11.09 1.95
CA MET A 76 -2.40 -11.03 0.49
C MET A 76 -1.04 -11.29 -0.16
N LEU A 77 0.05 -10.71 0.37
CA LEU A 77 1.39 -10.95 -0.15
C LEU A 77 1.75 -12.45 -0.14
N LEU A 78 1.39 -13.16 0.93
CA LEU A 78 1.61 -14.60 1.06
C LEU A 78 0.74 -15.44 0.12
N LEU A 79 -0.51 -15.03 -0.12
CA LEU A 79 -1.48 -15.79 -0.90
C LEU A 79 -1.42 -15.52 -2.40
N LEU A 80 -1.19 -14.27 -2.79
CA LEU A 80 -1.33 -13.78 -4.17
C LEU A 80 0.00 -13.38 -4.80
N GLY A 81 1.05 -13.17 -3.98
CA GLY A 81 2.30 -12.55 -4.42
C GLY A 81 2.20 -11.03 -4.52
N ILE A 82 3.34 -10.39 -4.80
CA ILE A 82 3.51 -8.92 -4.71
C ILE A 82 2.61 -8.18 -5.70
N GLU A 83 2.71 -8.50 -7.00
CA GLU A 83 2.02 -7.75 -8.06
C GLU A 83 0.50 -7.81 -7.89
N ALA A 84 -0.07 -9.00 -7.69
CA ALA A 84 -1.49 -9.19 -7.50
C ALA A 84 -2.02 -8.57 -6.20
N SER A 85 -1.19 -8.51 -5.15
CA SER A 85 -1.57 -7.85 -3.89
C SER A 85 -1.67 -6.34 -4.05
N ILE A 86 -0.69 -5.72 -4.72
CA ILE A 86 -0.68 -4.28 -4.99
C ILE A 86 -1.86 -3.92 -5.92
N GLU A 87 -2.06 -4.67 -7.01
CA GLU A 87 -3.18 -4.47 -7.93
C GLU A 87 -4.54 -4.56 -7.22
N SER A 88 -4.71 -5.55 -6.34
CA SER A 88 -5.94 -5.72 -5.55
C SER A 88 -6.18 -4.54 -4.61
N LEU A 89 -5.13 -3.99 -4.00
CA LEU A 89 -5.23 -2.81 -3.12
C LEU A 89 -5.56 -1.54 -3.90
N ILE A 90 -4.97 -1.33 -5.07
CA ILE A 90 -5.29 -0.19 -5.95
C ILE A 90 -6.78 -0.25 -6.35
N LYS A 91 -7.27 -1.44 -6.73
CA LYS A 91 -8.68 -1.64 -7.09
C LYS A 91 -9.62 -1.36 -5.92
N SER A 92 -9.29 -1.80 -4.70
CA SER A 92 -10.15 -1.58 -3.53
C SER A 92 -10.34 -0.09 -3.20
N VAL A 93 -9.34 0.74 -3.50
CA VAL A 93 -9.38 2.20 -3.27
C VAL A 93 -9.98 2.97 -4.46
N GLY A 94 -9.86 2.44 -5.68
CA GLY A 94 -10.37 3.05 -6.91
C GLY A 94 -11.81 2.67 -7.30
N MET A 95 -12.42 1.68 -6.64
CA MET A 95 -13.82 1.34 -6.85
C MET A 95 -14.73 2.42 -6.26
N LYS A 96 -15.58 3.03 -7.11
CA LYS A 96 -16.74 3.80 -6.64
C LYS A 96 -17.69 2.85 -5.93
N LYS A 97 -18.21 3.25 -4.77
CA LYS A 97 -19.35 2.55 -4.14
C LYS A 97 -20.64 2.87 -4.87
#